data_AF-A0A317VRG9-F1
#
_entry.id   AF-A0A317VRG9-F1
#
_cell.length_a   1.000
_cell.length_b   1.000
_cell.length_c   1.000
_cell.angle_alpha   90.00
_cell.angle_beta   90.00
_cell.angle_gamma   90.00
#
_symmetry.space_group_name_H-M   'P 1'
#
loop_
_entity.id
_entity.type
_entity.pdbx_description
1 polymer ?
#
loop_
_entity_poly.entity_id
_entity_poly.type
_entity_poly.pdbx_seq_one_letter_code
_entity_poly.pdbx_strand_id
1 'polypeptide(L)' 'MVYIAKEAIIFFVILGCVVVSVFGYSIHYLATNGFYSEERNLDFPPEQRIYMRQLRLRDLHWMARDNGIKIASNTSPV' A
#
# COMPACT_ATOMS: atom_id res chain seq x y z
N MET A 1 10.23 -17.49 49.70
CA MET A 1 11.10 -16.55 48.95
C MET A 1 11.51 -17.09 47.58
N VAL A 2 12.04 -18.32 47.46
CA VAL A 2 12.52 -18.87 46.16
C VAL A 2 11.40 -19.07 45.12
N TYR A 3 10.19 -19.47 45.53
CA TYR A 3 9.05 -19.67 44.60
C TYR A 3 8.57 -18.37 43.95
N ILE A 4 8.49 -17.27 44.71
CA ILE A 4 8.10 -15.95 44.19
C ILE A 4 9.09 -15.44 43.15
N ALA A 5 10.39 -15.72 43.32
CA ALA A 5 11.42 -15.28 42.38
C ALA A 5 11.27 -15.95 41.00
N LYS A 6 10.91 -17.25 40.94
CA LYS A 6 10.69 -17.94 39.66
C LYS A 6 9.46 -17.40 38.92
N GLU A 7 8.35 -17.23 39.62
CA GLU A 7 7.12 -16.69 39.02
C GLU A 7 7.31 -15.25 38.53
N ALA A 8 8.04 -14.43 39.31
CA ALA A 8 8.36 -13.07 38.90
C ALA A 8 9.24 -13.02 37.63
N ILE A 9 10.24 -13.91 37.52
CA ILE A 9 11.09 -13.98 36.32
C ILE A 9 10.25 -14.33 35.08
N ILE A 10 9.37 -15.32 35.18
CA ILE A 10 8.49 -15.73 34.07
C ILE A 10 7.58 -14.57 33.67
N PHE A 11 6.99 -13.87 34.64
CA PHE A 11 6.17 -12.69 34.39
C PHE A 11 6.94 -11.60 33.65
N PHE A 12 8.16 -11.26 34.10
CA PHE A 12 8.97 -10.22 33.44
C PHE A 12 9.39 -10.61 32.03
N VAL A 13 9.63 -11.89 31.76
CA VAL A 13 9.93 -12.36 30.40
C VAL A 13 8.73 -12.17 29.47
N ILE A 14 7.52 -12.58 29.92
CA ILE A 14 6.30 -12.41 29.13
C ILE A 14 6.01 -10.92 28.92
N LEU A 15 6.10 -10.12 29.97
CA LEU A 15 5.95 -8.66 29.90
C LEU A 15 6.94 -8.05 28.91
N GLY A 16 8.21 -8.47 28.96
CA GLY A 16 9.25 -8.03 28.04
C GLY A 16 8.91 -8.35 26.58
N CYS A 17 8.46 -9.58 26.29
CA CYS A 17 8.04 -9.96 24.94
C CYS A 17 6.87 -9.11 24.42
N VAL A 18 5.87 -8.83 25.26
CA VAL A 18 4.73 -7.98 24.88
C VAL A 18 5.20 -6.55 24.62
N VAL A 19 5.98 -5.96 25.53
CA VAL A 19 6.48 -4.59 25.40
C VAL A 19 7.33 -4.43 24.15
N VAL A 20 8.29 -5.33 23.89
CA VAL A 20 9.14 -5.29 22.70
C VAL A 20 8.31 -5.42 21.42
N SER A 21 7.30 -6.29 21.39
CA SER A 21 6.43 -6.45 20.22
C SER A 21 5.63 -5.18 19.93
N VAL A 22 5.07 -4.54 20.97
CA VAL A 22 4.33 -3.27 20.83
C VAL A 22 5.27 -2.16 20.36
N PHE A 23 6.44 -2.00 21.00
CA PHE A 23 7.42 -1.00 20.58
C PHE A 23 7.89 -1.21 19.15
N GLY A 24 8.17 -2.44 18.75
CA GLY A 24 8.55 -2.77 17.38
C GLY A 24 7.47 -2.37 16.37
N TYR A 25 6.20 -2.67 16.67
CA TYR A 25 5.08 -2.27 15.81
C TYR A 25 4.88 -0.75 15.78
N SER A 26 5.02 -0.06 16.93
CA SER A 26 4.93 1.40 17.00
C SER A 26 6.04 2.08 16.21
N ILE A 27 7.28 1.62 16.33
CA ILE A 27 8.42 2.15 15.56
C ILE A 27 8.21 1.89 14.07
N HIS A 28 7.76 0.69 13.69
CA HIS A 28 7.44 0.39 12.30
C HIS A 28 6.35 1.33 11.77
N TYR A 29 5.26 1.49 12.49
CA TYR A 29 4.18 2.41 12.14
C TYR A 29 4.67 3.85 11.98
N LEU A 30 5.53 4.32 12.88
CA LEU A 30 6.05 5.69 12.83
C LEU A 30 7.08 5.89 11.72
N ALA A 31 7.92 4.89 11.46
CA ALA A 31 8.97 4.95 10.44
C ALA A 31 8.45 4.80 9.01
N THR A 32 7.34 4.08 8.81
CA THR A 32 6.78 3.80 7.49
C THR A 32 5.38 4.38 7.28
N ASN A 33 4.91 5.28 8.15
CA ASN A 33 3.52 5.77 8.18
C ASN A 33 2.46 4.64 8.26
N GLY A 34 2.85 3.45 8.75
CA GLY A 34 2.05 2.23 8.74
C GLY A 34 1.83 1.69 7.32
N PHE A 35 1.18 0.53 7.18
CA PHE A 35 0.69 0.03 5.89
C PHE A 35 -0.44 0.89 5.29
N TYR A 36 -0.47 2.19 5.59
CA TYR A 36 -1.22 3.12 4.79
C TYR A 36 -0.57 3.12 3.41
N SER A 37 -1.31 2.56 2.48
CA SER A 37 -1.16 2.70 1.04
C SER A 37 -1.03 4.18 0.69
N GLU A 38 0.14 4.78 0.93
CA GLU A 38 0.49 6.15 0.56
C GLU A 38 0.40 6.30 -0.98
N GLU A 39 0.45 5.16 -1.68
CA GLU A 39 0.15 5.01 -3.10
C GLU A 39 -1.33 5.31 -3.49
N ARG A 40 -2.29 5.25 -2.55
CA ARG A 40 -3.73 5.44 -2.85
C ARG A 40 -4.21 6.90 -2.75
N ASN A 41 -3.39 7.80 -2.20
CA ASN A 41 -3.71 9.22 -2.03
C ASN A 41 -2.69 10.14 -2.71
N LEU A 42 -1.99 9.65 -3.74
CA LEU A 42 -1.34 10.55 -4.69
C LEU A 42 -2.43 11.19 -5.55
N ASP A 43 -2.90 12.36 -5.12
CA ASP A 43 -3.67 13.24 -5.99
C ASP A 43 -2.77 13.66 -7.15
N PHE A 44 -2.82 12.88 -8.23
CA PHE A 44 -2.09 13.21 -9.44
C PHE A 44 -2.53 14.59 -9.92
N PRO A 45 -1.60 15.48 -10.28
CA PRO A 45 -1.96 16.78 -10.80
C PRO A 45 -2.74 16.61 -12.12
N PRO A 46 -3.63 17.55 -12.46
CA PRO A 46 -4.61 17.38 -13.55
C PRO A 46 -3.96 17.05 -14.89
N GLU A 47 -2.79 17.61 -15.19
CA GLU A 47 -2.00 17.32 -16.39
C GLU A 47 -1.49 15.88 -16.42
N GLN A 48 -1.05 15.34 -15.28
CA GLN A 48 -0.59 13.95 -15.18
C GLN A 48 -1.76 12.98 -15.36
N ARG A 49 -2.95 13.31 -14.85
CA ARG A 49 -4.18 12.51 -15.07
C ARG A 49 -4.55 12.45 -16.56
N ILE A 50 -4.50 13.60 -17.24
CA ILE A 50 -4.78 13.68 -18.69
C ILE A 50 -3.76 12.87 -19.48
N TYR A 51 -2.46 13.02 -19.15
CA TYR A 51 -1.37 12.28 -19.78
C TYR A 51 -1.56 10.77 -19.62
N MET A 52 -1.82 10.29 -18.40
CA MET A 52 -2.05 8.86 -18.13
C MET A 52 -3.27 8.32 -18.87
N ARG A 53 -4.33 9.11 -18.99
CA ARG A 53 -5.52 8.75 -19.78
C ARG A 53 -5.20 8.62 -21.27
N GLN A 54 -4.48 9.59 -21.84
CA GLN A 54 -4.07 9.56 -23.25
C GLN A 54 -3.16 8.36 -23.54
N LEU A 55 -2.22 8.08 -22.63
CA LEU A 55 -1.32 6.93 -22.73
C LEU A 55 -2.10 5.62 -22.77
N ARG A 56 -3.08 5.45 -21.87
CA ARG A 56 -3.95 4.26 -21.82
C ARG A 56 -4.75 4.08 -23.11
N LEU A 57 -5.32 5.15 -23.65
CA LEU A 57 -6.09 5.09 -24.90
C LEU A 57 -5.21 4.71 -26.10
N ARG A 58 -4.00 5.25 -26.15
CA ARG A 58 -3.01 4.91 -27.18
C ARG A 58 -2.63 3.43 -27.11
N ASP A 59 -2.36 2.93 -25.91
CA ASP A 59 -2.00 1.52 -25.71
C ASP A 59 -3.12 0.59 -26.14
N LEU A 60 -4.37 0.90 -25.73
CA LEU A 60 -5.55 0.15 -26.15
C LEU A 60 -5.73 0.15 -27.69
N HIS A 61 -5.43 1.27 -28.35
CA HIS A 61 -5.47 1.36 -29.81
C HIS A 61 -4.46 0.42 -30.48
N TRP A 62 -3.23 0.37 -29.98
CA TRP A 62 -2.20 -0.55 -30.49
C TRP A 62 -2.59 -2.01 -30.26
N MET A 63 -3.07 -2.34 -29.06
CA MET A 63 -3.55 -3.69 -28.73
C MET A 63 -4.72 -4.13 -29.63
N ALA A 64 -5.68 -3.23 -29.89
CA ALA A 64 -6.81 -3.54 -30.76
C ALA A 64 -6.37 -3.74 -32.22
N ARG A 65 -5.43 -2.93 -32.71
CA ARG A 65 -4.82 -3.11 -34.03
C ARG A 65 -4.15 -4.47 -34.14
N ASP A 66 -3.34 -4.85 -33.16
CA ASP A 66 -2.58 -6.10 -33.17
C ASP A 66 -3.49 -7.33 -33.11
N ASN A 67 -4.65 -7.21 -32.46
CA ASN A 67 -5.65 -8.28 -32.37
C ASN A 67 -6.73 -8.20 -33.47
N GLY A 68 -6.59 -7.31 -34.45
CA GLY A 68 -7.55 -7.16 -35.57
C GLY A 68 -8.94 -6.66 -35.15
N ILE A 69 -9.08 -6.10 -33.95
CA ILE A 69 -10.34 -5.59 -33.40
C ILE A 69 -10.54 -4.15 -33.91
N LYS A 70 -11.61 -3.94 -34.71
CA LYS A 70 -12.03 -2.60 -35.12
C LYS A 70 -12.74 -1.92 -33.94
N ILE A 71 -12.04 -1.03 -33.23
CA ILE A 71 -12.68 -0.19 -32.21
C ILE A 71 -13.69 0.73 -32.92
N ALA A 72 -14.98 0.54 -32.66
CA ALA A 72 -16.02 1.43 -33.17
C ALA A 72 -15.83 2.83 -32.55
N SER A 73 -15.55 3.84 -33.39
CA SER A 73 -15.23 5.21 -33.01
C SER A 73 -16.43 6.02 -32.45
N ASN A 74 -17.46 5.36 -31.93
CA ASN A 74 -18.73 6.00 -31.56
C ASN A 74 -18.71 6.69 -30.19
N THR A 75 -17.58 6.69 -29.49
CA THR A 75 -17.39 7.46 -28.25
C THR A 75 -16.44 8.62 -28.51
N SER A 76 -17.01 9.71 -29.02
CA SER A 76 -16.39 11.03 -29.03
C SER A 76 -16.15 11.50 -27.59
N PRO A 77 -14.92 11.85 -27.16
CA PRO A 77 -14.72 12.59 -25.93
C PRO A 77 -14.92 14.07 -26.25
N VAL A 78 -16.09 14.59 -25.85
CA VAL A 78 -16.21 16.01 -25.47
C VAL A 78 -15.40 16.23 -24.20
#